data_AF-A0AAV5Y5Q3-F1
#
_entry.id   AF-A0AAV5Y5Q3-F1
#
_cell.length_a   1.000
_cell.length_b   1.000
_cell.length_c   1.000
_cell.angle_alpha   90.00
_cell.angle_beta   90.00
_cell.angle_gamma   90.00
#
_symmetry.space_group_name_H-M   'P 1'
#
loop_
_entity.id
_entity.type
_entity.pdbx_description
1 polymer ?
#
loop_
_entity_poly.entity_id
_entity_poly.type
_entity_poly.pdbx_seq_one_letter_code
_entity_poly.pdbx_strand_id
1 'polypeptide(L)'
;RTARVGHLVGTAGTVTTLAALDLGLVRYDGARVQGHVLSRAAVDGLAARLGRLTVAERAALPCLEPGRADLIVPGTAIVTVTMDLARLERLKVSDYGLREGLLLEAIKGRS
;
A
#
# COMPACT_ATOMS: atom_id res chain seq x y z
N ARG A 1 9.11 -14.49 24.63
CA ARG A 1 9.04 -13.01 24.63
C ARG A 1 8.70 -12.57 23.22
N THR A 2 7.42 -12.39 22.89
CA THR A 2 7.00 -12.00 21.53
C THR A 2 7.37 -10.54 21.33
N ALA A 3 8.16 -10.21 20.31
CA ALA A 3 8.52 -8.83 20.00
C ALA A 3 7.24 -8.05 19.68
N ARG A 4 7.06 -6.88 20.32
CA ARG A 4 5.91 -6.00 20.05
C ARG A 4 6.26 -5.13 18.84
N VAL A 5 5.46 -5.22 17.78
CA VAL A 5 5.65 -4.38 16.58
C VAL A 5 5.26 -2.95 16.92
N GLY A 6 6.20 -2.02 16.84
CA GLY A 6 5.97 -0.59 17.14
C GLY A 6 5.50 0.21 15.93
N HIS A 7 5.86 -0.22 14.72
CA HIS A 7 5.57 0.45 13.46
C HIS A 7 5.33 -0.56 12.34
N LEU A 8 4.37 -0.24 11.47
CA LEU A 8 4.11 -1.00 10.25
C LEU A 8 4.43 -0.13 9.04
N VAL A 9 5.31 -0.64 8.17
CA VAL A 9 5.64 -0.01 6.90
C VAL A 9 5.26 -0.98 5.80
N GLY A 10 4.36 -0.56 4.90
CA GLY A 10 3.99 -1.33 3.72
C GLY A 10 4.71 -0.80 2.50
N THR A 11 5.20 -1.71 1.66
CA THR A 11 5.80 -1.41 0.35
C THR A 11 5.08 -2.22 -0.73
N ALA A 12 5.45 -2.00 -1.99
CA ALA A 12 4.92 -2.63 -3.18
C ALA A 12 3.50 -2.22 -3.58
N GLY A 13 3.09 -2.73 -4.75
CA GLY A 13 2.01 -2.17 -5.55
C GLY A 13 0.65 -2.09 -4.87
N THR A 14 0.29 -3.01 -3.97
CA THR A 14 -1.04 -2.98 -3.32
C THR A 14 -1.13 -1.79 -2.37
N VAL A 15 -0.13 -1.65 -1.51
CA VAL A 15 -0.08 -0.59 -0.51
C VAL A 15 0.02 0.77 -1.18
N THR A 16 0.86 0.91 -2.22
CA THR A 16 0.99 2.17 -2.95
C THR A 16 -0.26 2.52 -3.75
N THR A 17 -0.99 1.54 -4.29
CA THR A 17 -2.28 1.78 -4.95
C THR A 17 -3.33 2.25 -3.94
N LEU A 18 -3.42 1.61 -2.76
CA LEU A 18 -4.33 2.04 -1.70
C LEU A 18 -4.02 3.48 -1.24
N ALA A 19 -2.74 3.82 -1.12
CA ALA A 19 -2.31 5.18 -0.80
C ALA A 19 -2.75 6.19 -1.87
N ALA A 20 -2.55 5.87 -3.15
CA ALA A 20 -2.94 6.74 -4.24
C ALA A 20 -4.47 6.95 -4.29
N LEU A 21 -5.25 5.88 -4.03
CA LEU A 21 -6.71 5.95 -3.97
C LEU A 21 -7.20 6.77 -2.77
N ASP A 22 -6.58 6.61 -1.59
CA ASP A 22 -6.87 7.38 -0.38
C ASP A 22 -6.56 8.88 -0.58
N LEU A 23 -5.46 9.19 -1.26
CA LEU A 23 -5.06 10.54 -1.63
C LEU A 23 -5.90 11.15 -2.78
N GLY A 24 -6.81 10.38 -3.38
CA GLY A 24 -7.63 10.81 -4.51
C GLY A 24 -6.82 11.16 -5.77
N LEU A 25 -5.69 10.48 -5.99
CA LEU A 25 -4.83 10.76 -7.14
C LEU A 25 -5.49 10.34 -8.45
N VAL A 26 -5.43 11.20 -9.47
CA VAL A 26 -5.87 10.89 -10.84
C VAL A 26 -4.73 10.29 -11.68
N ARG A 27 -3.49 10.63 -11.33
CA ARG A 27 -2.26 10.07 -11.90
C ARG A 27 -1.31 9.73 -10.76
N TYR A 28 -0.55 8.64 -10.92
CA TYR A 28 0.37 8.20 -9.89
C TYR A 28 1.46 9.25 -9.63
N ASP A 29 1.65 9.60 -8.37
CA ASP A 29 2.69 10.51 -7.90
C ASP A 29 3.40 9.87 -6.71
N GLY A 30 4.57 9.27 -6.98
CA GLY A 30 5.37 8.56 -5.99
C GLY A 30 5.83 9.46 -4.83
N ALA A 31 6.02 10.75 -5.06
CA ALA A 31 6.42 11.69 -4.01
C ALA A 31 5.30 11.94 -2.99
N ARG A 32 4.04 11.95 -3.46
CA ARG A 32 2.87 12.05 -2.59
C ARG A 32 2.53 10.74 -1.89
N VAL A 33 2.78 9.61 -2.55
CA VAL A 33 2.58 8.27 -1.98
C VAL A 33 3.64 7.94 -0.93
N GLN A 34 4.89 8.35 -1.17
CA GLN A 34 6.00 8.08 -0.26
C GLN A 34 5.76 8.70 1.11
N GLY A 35 5.76 7.84 2.13
CA GLY A 35 5.55 8.25 3.52
C GLY A 35 4.10 8.57 3.89
N HIS A 36 3.14 8.47 2.95
CA HIS A 36 1.72 8.60 3.26
C HIS A 36 1.31 7.59 4.34
N VAL A 37 0.37 7.96 5.20
CA VAL A 37 -0.09 7.10 6.29
C VAL A 37 -1.51 6.67 6.02
N LEU A 38 -1.68 5.38 5.75
CA LEU A 38 -2.99 4.74 5.68
C LEU A 38 -3.47 4.44 7.11
N SER A 39 -4.62 5.02 7.47
CA SER A 39 -5.32 4.63 8.69
C SER A 39 -6.07 3.33 8.47
N ARG A 40 -6.32 2.56 9.54
CA ARG A 40 -7.14 1.35 9.46
C ARG A 40 -8.53 1.65 8.88
N ALA A 41 -9.16 2.73 9.35
CA ALA A 41 -10.46 3.17 8.85
C ALA A 41 -10.44 3.49 7.34
N ALA A 42 -9.37 4.11 6.83
CA ALA A 42 -9.19 4.35 5.41
C ALA A 42 -9.06 3.03 4.62
N VAL A 43 -8.27 2.08 5.13
CA VAL A 43 -8.13 0.75 4.53
C VAL A 43 -9.48 0.01 4.50
N ASP A 44 -10.27 0.07 5.57
CA ASP A 44 -11.60 -0.54 5.62
C ASP A 44 -12.58 0.11 4.64
N GLY A 45 -12.56 1.45 4.53
CA GLY A 45 -13.35 2.18 3.55
C GLY A 45 -12.98 1.81 2.11
N LEU A 46 -11.69 1.69 1.83
CA LEU A 46 -11.19 1.23 0.52
C LEU A 46 -11.56 -0.23 0.26
N ALA A 47 -11.44 -1.12 1.25
CA ALA A 47 -11.83 -2.52 1.13
C ALA A 47 -13.32 -2.66 0.79
N ALA A 48 -14.19 -1.92 1.51
CA ALA A 48 -15.63 -1.91 1.26
C ALA A 48 -15.97 -1.34 -0.13
N ARG A 49 -15.29 -0.27 -0.56
CA ARG A 49 -15.47 0.31 -1.90
C ARG A 49 -15.03 -0.67 -2.98
N LEU A 50 -13.81 -1.19 -2.89
CA LEU A 50 -13.22 -2.08 -3.90
C LEU A 50 -13.97 -3.41 -4.02
N GLY A 51 -14.50 -3.93 -2.90
CA GLY A 51 -15.30 -5.15 -2.88
C GLY A 51 -16.66 -5.04 -3.57
N ARG A 52 -17.20 -3.83 -3.71
CA ARG A 52 -18.49 -3.58 -4.40
C ARG A 52 -18.34 -3.42 -5.91
N LEU A 53 -17.15 -3.10 -6.39
CA LEU A 53 -16.88 -2.90 -7.80
C LEU A 53 -16.69 -4.25 -8.52
N THR A 54 -17.04 -4.30 -9.79
CA THR A 54 -16.64 -5.37 -10.70
C THR A 54 -15.15 -5.25 -11.06
N VAL A 55 -14.57 -6.30 -11.65
CA VAL A 55 -13.18 -6.24 -12.13
C VAL A 55 -13.01 -5.13 -13.17
N ALA A 56 -13.98 -4.96 -14.08
CA ALA A 56 -13.94 -3.93 -15.11
C ALA A 56 -13.98 -2.51 -14.50
N GLU A 57 -14.84 -2.26 -13.51
CA GLU A 57 -14.88 -0.97 -12.81
C GLU A 57 -13.61 -0.71 -12.01
N ARG A 58 -13.03 -1.75 -11.39
CA ARG A 58 -11.72 -1.63 -10.72
C ARG A 58 -10.61 -1.29 -11.72
N ALA A 59 -10.59 -1.92 -12.89
CA ALA A 59 -9.61 -1.63 -13.95
C ALA A 59 -9.71 -0.20 -14.49
N ALA A 60 -10.86 0.47 -14.29
CA ALA A 60 -11.06 1.87 -14.65
C ALA A 60 -10.68 2.85 -13.52
N LEU A 61 -10.34 2.36 -12.32
CA LEU A 61 -9.92 3.25 -11.23
C LEU A 61 -8.55 3.89 -11.54
N PRO A 62 -8.38 5.19 -11.26
CA PRO A 62 -7.08 5.84 -11.33
C PRO A 62 -6.03 5.12 -10.49
N CYS A 63 -4.79 5.10 -10.98
CA CYS A 63 -3.63 4.52 -10.30
C CYS A 63 -3.68 3.00 -10.03
N LEU A 64 -4.73 2.29 -10.45
CA LEU A 64 -4.79 0.85 -10.42
C LEU A 64 -4.52 0.30 -11.83
N GLU A 65 -3.44 -0.45 -11.98
CA GLU A 65 -3.14 -1.10 -13.26
C GLU A 65 -4.24 -2.12 -13.61
N PRO A 66 -4.77 -2.10 -14.85
CA PRO A 66 -5.86 -3.00 -15.25
C PRO A 66 -5.58 -4.49 -14.99
N GLY A 67 -4.34 -4.94 -15.22
CA GLY A 67 -3.92 -6.32 -14.97
C GLY A 67 -3.82 -6.71 -13.49
N ARG A 68 -4.10 -5.79 -12.57
CA ARG A 68 -4.11 -6.02 -11.11
C ARG A 68 -5.49 -5.78 -10.50
N ALA A 69 -6.51 -5.51 -11.31
CA ALA A 69 -7.84 -5.15 -10.86
C ALA A 69 -8.56 -6.29 -10.11
N ASP A 70 -8.28 -7.54 -10.42
CA ASP A 70 -8.75 -8.72 -9.69
C ASP A 70 -7.94 -8.97 -8.40
N LEU A 71 -6.64 -8.63 -8.41
CA LEU A 71 -5.73 -8.83 -7.27
C LEU A 71 -5.85 -7.78 -6.17
N ILE A 72 -6.38 -6.59 -6.45
CA ILE A 72 -6.43 -5.50 -5.47
C ILE A 72 -7.31 -5.83 -4.26
N VAL A 73 -8.40 -6.59 -4.45
CA VAL A 73 -9.31 -6.99 -3.36
C VAL A 73 -8.63 -7.95 -2.38
N PRO A 74 -8.10 -9.11 -2.80
CA PRO A 74 -7.36 -9.99 -1.89
C PRO A 74 -6.11 -9.32 -1.32
N GLY A 75 -5.43 -8.46 -2.10
CA GLY A 75 -4.31 -7.67 -1.59
C GLY A 75 -4.72 -6.73 -0.45
N THR A 76 -5.86 -6.05 -0.57
CA THR A 76 -6.39 -5.18 0.49
C THR A 76 -6.74 -5.99 1.74
N ALA A 77 -7.33 -7.17 1.59
CA ALA A 77 -7.63 -8.05 2.71
C ALA A 77 -6.35 -8.47 3.47
N ILE A 78 -5.25 -8.77 2.76
CA ILE A 78 -3.95 -9.07 3.38
C ILE A 78 -3.44 -7.87 4.19
N VAL A 79 -3.56 -6.65 3.66
CA VAL A 79 -3.17 -5.42 4.38
C VAL A 79 -4.00 -5.27 5.66
N THR A 80 -5.33 -5.43 5.57
CA THR A 80 -6.25 -5.37 6.72
C THR A 80 -5.86 -6.36 7.81
N VAL A 81 -5.67 -7.64 7.45
CA VAL A 81 -5.29 -8.70 8.41
C VAL A 81 -3.89 -8.44 8.99
N THR A 82 -2.97 -7.90 8.20
CA THR A 82 -1.63 -7.55 8.69
C THR A 82 -1.70 -6.45 9.77
N MET A 83 -2.56 -5.43 9.57
CA MET A 83 -2.79 -4.39 10.57
C MET A 83 -3.45 -4.96 11.84
N ASP A 84 -4.41 -5.87 11.70
CA ASP A 84 -5.06 -6.59 12.82
C ASP A 84 -4.05 -7.40 13.65
N LEU A 85 -3.23 -8.21 13.00
CA LEU A 85 -2.22 -9.05 13.66
C LEU A 85 -1.15 -8.20 14.35
N ALA A 86 -0.76 -7.08 13.73
CA ALA A 86 0.19 -6.14 14.32
C ALA A 86 -0.44 -5.29 15.45
N ARG A 87 -1.78 -5.25 15.56
CA ARG A 87 -2.54 -4.38 16.47
C ARG A 87 -2.18 -2.91 16.30
N LEU A 88 -2.08 -2.46 15.05
CA LEU A 88 -1.71 -1.10 14.68
C LEU A 88 -2.77 -0.47 13.77
N GLU A 89 -3.18 0.74 14.14
CA GLU A 89 -4.19 1.52 13.40
C GLU A 89 -3.62 2.33 12.24
N ARG A 90 -2.30 2.27 12.02
CA ARG A 90 -1.58 3.07 11.02
C ARG A 90 -0.53 2.25 10.31
N LEU A 91 -0.51 2.37 8.99
CA LEU A 91 0.50 1.81 8.10
C LEU A 91 1.16 2.95 7.32
N LYS A 92 2.48 3.08 7.41
CA LYS A 92 3.25 4.03 6.59
C LYS A 92 3.58 3.40 5.25
N VAL A 93 3.39 4.13 4.17
CA VAL A 93 3.65 3.65 2.82
C VAL A 93 5.06 3.99 2.39
N SER A 94 5.74 3.03 1.77
CA SER A 94 7.04 3.21 1.11
C SER A 94 6.90 2.85 -0.36
N ASP A 95 7.04 3.83 -1.25
CA ASP A 95 7.16 3.65 -2.69
C ASP A 95 8.54 3.10 -3.08
N TYR A 96 9.53 3.25 -2.21
CA TYR A 96 10.81 2.56 -2.36
C TYR A 96 10.65 1.06 -2.15
N GLY A 97 11.24 0.30 -3.07
CA GLY A 97 11.28 -1.16 -3.04
C GLY A 97 12.71 -1.68 -3.02
N LEU A 98 12.88 -2.89 -3.56
CA LEU A 98 14.15 -3.61 -3.54
C LEU A 98 15.26 -2.89 -4.32
N ARG A 99 14.91 -2.23 -5.44
CA ARG A 99 15.89 -1.57 -6.31
C ARG A 99 16.58 -0.42 -5.59
N GLU A 100 15.80 0.39 -4.87
CA GLU A 100 16.27 1.51 -4.07
C GLU A 100 17.07 1.01 -2.87
N GLY A 101 16.64 -0.11 -2.25
CA GLY A 101 17.41 -0.80 -1.21
C GLY A 101 18.81 -1.21 -1.68
N LEU A 102 18.92 -1.87 -2.83
CA LEU A 102 20.19 -2.29 -3.43
C LEU A 102 21.09 -1.10 -3.81
N LEU A 103 20.51 0.00 -4.31
CA LEU A 103 21.25 1.22 -4.59
C LEU A 103 21.86 1.83 -3.32
N LEU A 104 21.09 1.89 -2.23
CA LEU A 104 21.57 2.40 -0.94
C LEU A 104 22.66 1.50 -0.36
N GLU A 105 22.54 0.18 -0.50
CA GLU A 105 23.61 -0.75 -0.12
C GLU A 105 24.88 -0.53 -0.93
N ALA A 106 24.76 -0.37 -2.26
CA ALA A 106 25.90 -0.11 -3.14
C ALA A 106 26.60 1.24 -2.83
N ILE A 107 25.86 2.25 -2.38
CA ILE A 107 26.44 3.53 -1.95
C ILE A 107 27.14 3.38 -0.59
N LYS A 108 26.52 2.70 0.37
CA LYS A 108 27.10 2.48 1.71
C LYS A 108 28.33 1.57 1.69
N GLY A 109 28.38 0.57 0.80
CA GLY A 109 29.53 -0.32 0.62
C GLY A 109 30.75 0.33 -0.06
N ARG A 110 30.66 1.60 -0.46
CA ARG A 110 31.78 2.41 -0.99
C ARG A 110 32.35 3.39 0.04
N SER A 111 31.94 3.29 1.31
CA SER A 111 32.43 4.10 2.43
C SER A 111 33.35 3.29 3.33
#